data_AF-C4K2D0-F1
#
_entry.id   AF-C4K2D0-F1
#
_cell.length_a   1.000
_cell.length_b   1.000
_cell.length_c   1.000
_cell.angle_alpha   90.00
_cell.angle_beta   90.00
_cell.angle_gamma   90.00
#
_symmetry.space_group_name_H-M   'P 1'
#
loop_
_entity.id
_entity.type
_entity.pdbx_description
1 polymer ?
#
loop_
_entity_poly.entity_id
_entity_poly.type
_entity_poly.pdbx_seq_one_letter_code
_entity_poly.pdbx_strand_id
1 'polypeptide(L)'
;MILRVLIFIALSFSLSACLPAIFTAATTTGIVASKDQPISETLNDSRISASIKADLVKNNFRDLGAKIKVEVSQGRVLLTGNIQKESDALKAVEIAWNQKSVKEVINELKVNKNSNHFDLAQYTKDSMITTQIKAKNLVRKDIKFANYTILTIDNIVYLFGVARSEEELEKLASIASKIKGVEKVVSYAKIMNNL
;
A
#
# COMPACT_ATOMS: atom_id res chain seq x y z
N MET A 1 39.28 31.17 20.29
CA MET A 1 38.58 31.01 18.99
C MET A 1 38.59 29.55 18.53
N ILE A 2 39.74 28.86 18.56
CA ILE A 2 39.90 27.44 18.18
C ILE A 2 39.01 26.47 18.98
N LEU A 3 38.82 26.68 20.28
CA LEU A 3 37.99 25.81 21.13
C LEU A 3 36.48 25.88 20.79
N ARG A 4 35.99 27.05 20.35
CA ARG A 4 34.59 27.22 19.91
C ARG A 4 34.34 26.58 18.55
N VAL A 5 35.34 26.59 17.66
CA VAL A 5 35.27 25.92 16.34
C VAL A 5 35.26 24.40 16.49
N LEU A 6 36.04 23.86 17.44
CA LEU A 6 36.04 22.42 17.76
C LEU A 6 34.70 21.93 18.33
N ILE A 7 34.03 22.74 19.15
CA ILE A 7 32.70 22.41 19.70
C ILE A 7 31.62 22.41 18.60
N PHE A 8 31.67 23.35 17.65
CA PHE A 8 30.71 23.40 16.52
C PHE A 8 30.91 22.24 15.53
N ILE A 9 32.15 21.81 15.28
CA ILE A 9 32.46 20.66 14.42
C ILE A 9 32.02 19.34 15.08
N ALA A 10 32.23 19.19 16.38
CA ALA A 10 31.76 18.01 17.13
C ALA A 10 30.22 17.90 17.15
N LEU A 11 29.52 19.03 17.30
CA LEU A 11 28.05 19.08 17.30
C LEU A 11 27.44 18.77 15.92
N SER A 12 28.17 19.11 14.83
CA SER A 12 27.77 18.80 13.46
C SER A 12 27.90 17.30 13.12
N PHE A 13 28.85 16.60 13.76
CA PHE A 13 29.02 15.16 13.61
C PHE A 13 27.94 14.34 14.33
N SER A 14 27.33 14.91 15.37
CA SER A 14 26.20 14.28 16.10
C SER A 14 24.86 14.34 15.36
N LEU A 15 24.71 15.21 14.35
CA LEU A 15 23.50 15.29 13.51
C LEU A 15 23.52 14.35 12.30
N SER A 16 24.69 13.76 11.98
CA SER A 16 24.80 12.74 10.91
C SER A 16 24.53 11.32 11.40
N ALA A 17 24.00 11.15 12.62
CA ALA A 17 23.29 9.94 13.02
C ALA A 17 21.87 9.93 12.43
N CYS A 18 21.74 10.14 11.12
CA CYS A 18 20.61 9.63 10.37
C CYS A 18 20.83 8.12 10.26
N LEU A 19 20.58 7.40 11.36
CA LEU A 19 20.52 5.95 11.38
C LEU A 19 19.19 5.55 10.73
N PRO A 20 19.16 5.10 9.46
CA PRO A 20 17.93 4.61 8.86
C PRO A 20 17.55 3.25 9.49
N ALA A 21 18.46 2.63 10.25
CA ALA A 21 18.36 1.27 10.75
C ALA A 21 17.45 1.10 11.99
N ILE A 22 17.16 2.16 12.75
CA ILE A 22 16.28 2.05 13.93
C ILE A 22 14.81 2.17 13.53
N PHE A 23 14.51 2.90 12.44
CA PHE A 23 13.13 3.01 11.95
C PHE A 23 12.62 1.75 11.24
N THR A 24 13.50 0.82 10.84
CA THR A 24 13.09 -0.45 10.19
C THR A 24 12.69 -1.55 11.19
N ALA A 25 13.17 -1.52 12.42
CA ALA A 25 12.89 -2.56 13.41
C ALA A 25 11.60 -2.30 14.23
N ALA A 26 11.32 -1.03 14.57
CA ALA A 26 10.12 -0.68 15.34
C ALA A 26 8.84 -0.69 14.50
N THR A 27 8.93 -0.39 13.20
CA THR A 27 7.77 -0.44 12.30
C THR A 27 7.41 -1.86 11.90
N THR A 28 8.36 -2.78 11.79
CA THR A 28 8.07 -4.14 11.32
C THR A 28 7.46 -5.04 12.40
N THR A 29 7.66 -4.79 13.69
CA THR A 29 7.11 -5.64 14.77
C THR A 29 5.73 -5.19 15.27
N GLY A 30 5.44 -3.88 15.30
CA GLY A 30 4.15 -3.37 15.78
C GLY A 30 2.97 -3.60 14.82
N ILE A 31 3.22 -3.65 13.51
CA ILE A 31 2.14 -3.77 12.51
C ILE A 31 1.67 -5.22 12.38
N VAL A 32 2.56 -6.23 12.54
CA VAL A 32 2.18 -7.65 12.48
C VAL A 32 1.37 -8.09 13.69
N ALA A 33 1.66 -7.57 14.88
CA ALA A 33 0.88 -7.89 16.10
C ALA A 33 -0.54 -7.29 16.08
N SER A 34 -0.81 -6.34 15.19
CA SER A 34 -2.09 -5.64 15.12
C SER A 34 -3.08 -6.30 14.17
N LYS A 35 -2.66 -7.19 13.26
CA LYS A 35 -3.57 -7.92 12.37
C LYS A 35 -4.19 -9.12 13.08
N ASP A 36 -5.44 -9.42 12.76
CA ASP A 36 -6.12 -10.62 13.29
C ASP A 36 -5.77 -11.90 12.48
N GLN A 37 -4.71 -11.85 11.67
CA GLN A 37 -4.26 -12.92 10.77
C GLN A 37 -2.98 -13.55 11.32
N PRO A 38 -2.76 -14.88 11.18
CA PRO A 38 -1.54 -15.52 11.63
C PRO A 38 -0.29 -14.92 10.97
N ILE A 39 0.78 -14.78 11.74
CA ILE A 39 2.05 -14.19 11.31
C ILE A 39 2.63 -14.92 10.10
N SER A 40 2.47 -16.24 10.04
CA SER A 40 2.91 -17.09 8.91
C SER A 40 2.22 -16.71 7.60
N GLU A 41 0.95 -16.33 7.64
CA GLU A 41 0.19 -15.93 6.47
C GLU A 41 0.59 -14.52 6.01
N THR A 42 0.78 -13.59 6.95
CA THR A 42 1.31 -12.24 6.63
C THR A 42 2.72 -12.31 6.01
N LEU A 43 3.57 -13.21 6.51
CA LEU A 43 4.90 -13.48 5.93
C LEU A 43 4.78 -14.04 4.51
N ASN A 44 3.85 -14.98 4.29
CA ASN A 44 3.61 -15.53 2.96
C ASN A 44 3.10 -14.47 1.99
N ASP A 45 2.15 -13.63 2.39
CA ASP A 45 1.64 -12.51 1.59
C ASP A 45 2.77 -11.53 1.22
N SER A 46 3.66 -11.24 2.16
CA SER A 46 4.83 -10.37 1.93
C SER A 46 5.81 -10.99 0.94
N ARG A 47 6.04 -12.31 1.00
CA ARG A 47 6.86 -13.04 0.02
C ARG A 47 6.23 -13.02 -1.36
N ILE A 48 4.92 -13.27 -1.47
CA ILE A 48 4.21 -13.19 -2.75
C ILE A 48 4.35 -11.78 -3.33
N SER A 49 4.07 -10.73 -2.55
CA SER A 49 4.21 -9.34 -2.98
C SER A 49 5.63 -9.03 -3.47
N ALA A 50 6.66 -9.47 -2.74
CA ALA A 50 8.05 -9.29 -3.12
C ALA A 50 8.41 -10.03 -4.42
N SER A 51 7.96 -11.27 -4.59
CA SER A 51 8.21 -12.05 -5.81
C SER A 51 7.52 -11.44 -7.03
N ILE A 52 6.26 -11.01 -6.92
CA ILE A 52 5.56 -10.28 -8.00
C ILE A 52 6.35 -9.02 -8.38
N LYS A 53 6.73 -8.21 -7.40
CA LYS A 53 7.49 -6.97 -7.64
C LYS A 53 8.84 -7.25 -8.30
N ALA A 54 9.53 -8.31 -7.88
CA ALA A 54 10.80 -8.71 -8.48
C ALA A 54 10.62 -9.15 -9.95
N ASP A 55 9.61 -9.95 -10.25
CA ASP A 55 9.34 -10.42 -11.61
C ASP A 55 8.84 -9.31 -12.53
N LEU A 56 8.06 -8.35 -12.01
CA LEU A 56 7.73 -7.12 -12.76
C LEU A 56 9.02 -6.38 -13.15
N VAL A 57 9.90 -6.11 -12.19
CA VAL A 57 11.19 -5.43 -12.43
C VAL A 57 12.04 -6.18 -13.46
N LYS A 58 12.10 -7.51 -13.37
CA LYS A 58 12.82 -8.36 -14.32
C LYS A 58 12.25 -8.29 -15.74
N ASN A 59 10.94 -8.09 -15.89
CA ASN A 59 10.25 -8.00 -17.18
C ASN A 59 10.24 -6.59 -17.78
N ASN A 60 11.25 -5.76 -17.49
CA ASN A 60 11.40 -4.38 -17.95
C ASN A 60 10.33 -3.41 -17.43
N PHE A 61 9.61 -3.75 -16.36
CA PHE A 61 8.77 -2.79 -15.64
C PHE A 61 9.61 -1.96 -14.66
N ARG A 62 10.89 -1.65 -14.90
CA ARG A 62 11.69 -0.86 -13.93
C ARG A 62 11.08 0.52 -13.67
N ASP A 63 10.61 1.19 -14.72
CA ASP A 63 9.91 2.48 -14.63
C ASP A 63 8.41 2.34 -14.32
N LEU A 64 7.83 1.17 -14.60
CA LEU A 64 6.43 0.84 -14.34
C LEU A 64 6.21 0.24 -12.94
N GLY A 65 7.24 -0.27 -12.28
CA GLY A 65 7.18 -0.87 -10.93
C GLY A 65 6.89 0.18 -9.86
N ALA A 66 7.21 1.45 -10.14
CA ALA A 66 6.75 2.59 -9.36
C ALA A 66 5.28 2.96 -9.64
N LYS A 67 4.73 2.56 -10.79
CA LYS A 67 3.37 2.88 -11.24
C LYS A 67 2.36 1.79 -10.89
N ILE A 68 2.78 0.52 -10.87
CA ILE A 68 1.97 -0.63 -10.48
C ILE A 68 2.19 -0.89 -8.99
N LYS A 69 1.15 -0.65 -8.19
CA LYS A 69 1.11 -1.07 -6.80
C LYS A 69 0.59 -2.51 -6.72
N VAL A 70 1.32 -3.32 -5.97
CA VAL A 70 1.01 -4.73 -5.72
C VAL A 70 0.75 -4.91 -4.24
N GLU A 71 -0.52 -5.15 -3.89
CA GLU A 71 -0.97 -5.43 -2.54
C GLU A 71 -1.41 -6.88 -2.47
N VAL A 72 -1.06 -7.58 -1.38
CA VAL A 72 -1.38 -9.00 -1.20
C VAL A 72 -2.04 -9.21 0.16
N SER A 73 -3.14 -9.95 0.16
CA SER A 73 -3.83 -10.37 1.38
C SER A 73 -4.43 -11.76 1.18
N GLN A 74 -4.02 -12.71 2.00
CA GLN A 74 -4.47 -14.11 2.00
C GLN A 74 -4.27 -14.81 0.65
N GLY A 75 -3.14 -14.51 -0.02
CA GLY A 75 -2.86 -14.99 -1.38
C GLY A 75 -3.69 -14.33 -2.49
N ARG A 76 -4.53 -13.34 -2.17
CA ARG A 76 -5.23 -12.51 -3.17
C ARG A 76 -4.34 -11.33 -3.51
N VAL A 77 -4.21 -11.02 -4.78
CA VAL A 77 -3.37 -9.94 -5.30
C VAL A 77 -4.27 -8.83 -5.82
N LEU A 78 -4.03 -7.60 -5.39
CA LEU A 78 -4.62 -6.40 -5.98
C LEU A 78 -3.53 -5.63 -6.73
N LEU A 79 -3.71 -5.49 -8.05
CA LEU A 79 -2.88 -4.70 -8.94
C LEU A 79 -3.60 -3.38 -9.21
N THR A 80 -2.96 -2.26 -8.87
CA THR A 80 -3.55 -0.93 -9.06
C THR A 80 -2.51 0.05 -9.59
N GLY A 81 -2.95 1.06 -10.35
CA GLY A 81 -2.05 2.06 -10.90
C GLY A 81 -2.37 2.45 -12.33
N ASN A 82 -1.57 3.38 -12.86
CA ASN A 82 -1.74 3.91 -14.20
C ASN A 82 -0.65 3.39 -15.13
N ILE A 83 -1.06 2.77 -16.22
CA ILE A 83 -0.19 2.15 -17.22
C ILE A 83 -0.44 2.75 -18.60
N GLN A 84 0.50 2.57 -19.53
CA GLN A 84 0.41 3.17 -20.86
C GLN A 84 -0.33 2.30 -21.86
N LYS A 85 -0.22 0.98 -21.73
CA LYS A 85 -0.69 0.00 -22.70
C LYS A 85 -1.45 -1.12 -22.03
N GLU A 86 -2.50 -1.60 -22.68
CA GLU A 86 -3.26 -2.78 -22.24
C GLU A 86 -2.35 -4.02 -22.11
N SER A 87 -1.35 -4.16 -23.00
CA SER A 87 -0.36 -5.24 -22.94
C SER A 87 0.39 -5.30 -21.61
N ASP A 88 0.61 -4.15 -20.98
CA ASP A 88 1.32 -4.07 -19.70
C ASP A 88 0.44 -4.56 -18.55
N ALA A 89 -0.88 -4.31 -18.61
CA ALA A 89 -1.85 -4.88 -17.67
C ALA A 89 -1.91 -6.40 -17.79
N LEU A 90 -2.06 -6.91 -19.02
CA LEU A 90 -2.12 -8.36 -19.28
C LEU A 90 -0.88 -9.06 -18.74
N LYS A 91 0.31 -8.49 -19.00
CA LYS A 91 1.56 -9.06 -18.53
C LYS A 91 1.73 -8.97 -17.01
N ALA A 92 1.27 -7.88 -16.38
CA ALA A 92 1.28 -7.77 -14.92
C ALA A 92 0.36 -8.81 -14.25
N VAL A 93 -0.82 -9.05 -14.83
CA VAL A 93 -1.76 -10.09 -14.39
C VAL A 93 -1.16 -11.48 -14.57
N GLU A 94 -0.53 -11.76 -15.71
CA GLU A 94 0.17 -13.02 -15.97
C GLU A 94 1.29 -13.27 -14.95
N ILE A 95 2.14 -12.26 -14.69
CA ILE A 95 3.22 -12.35 -13.70
C ILE A 95 2.67 -12.63 -12.30
N ALA A 96 1.56 -11.99 -11.92
CA ALA A 96 0.91 -12.22 -10.64
C ALA A 96 0.38 -13.65 -10.52
N TRP A 97 -0.32 -14.16 -11.54
CA TRP A 97 -0.86 -15.53 -11.56
C TRP A 97 0.22 -16.61 -11.52
N ASN A 98 1.39 -16.36 -12.12
CA ASN A 98 2.50 -17.30 -12.12
C ASN A 98 3.20 -17.45 -10.77
N GLN A 99 2.90 -16.60 -9.78
CA GLN A 99 3.47 -16.74 -8.45
C GLN A 99 2.81 -17.87 -7.65
N LYS A 100 3.65 -18.63 -6.96
CA LYS A 100 3.19 -19.69 -6.06
C LYS A 100 2.28 -19.11 -4.97
N SER A 101 1.20 -19.83 -4.67
CA SER A 101 0.24 -19.51 -3.60
C SER A 101 -0.68 -18.31 -3.88
N VAL A 102 -0.66 -17.74 -5.09
CA VAL A 102 -1.68 -16.80 -5.54
C VAL A 102 -2.99 -17.54 -5.80
N LYS A 103 -4.08 -17.02 -5.23
CA LYS A 103 -5.44 -17.60 -5.31
C LYS A 103 -6.37 -16.77 -6.18
N GLU A 104 -6.12 -15.48 -6.27
CA GLU A 104 -6.97 -14.51 -6.96
C GLU A 104 -6.11 -13.32 -7.39
N VAL A 105 -6.34 -12.80 -8.59
CA VAL A 105 -5.72 -11.57 -9.07
C VAL A 105 -6.81 -10.60 -9.48
N ILE A 106 -6.85 -9.45 -8.79
CA ILE A 106 -7.79 -8.36 -9.01
C ILE A 106 -7.03 -7.28 -9.77
N ASN A 107 -7.48 -6.98 -10.98
CA ASN A 107 -6.86 -6.00 -11.86
C ASN A 107 -7.64 -4.68 -11.86
N GLU A 108 -7.04 -3.64 -11.28
CA GLU A 108 -7.52 -2.26 -11.27
C GLU A 108 -6.47 -1.33 -11.91
N LEU A 109 -5.67 -1.86 -12.83
CA LEU A 109 -4.76 -1.06 -13.65
C LEU A 109 -5.56 -0.29 -14.69
N LYS A 110 -5.35 1.01 -14.75
CA LYS A 110 -5.99 1.89 -15.74
C LYS A 110 -5.03 2.23 -16.84
N VAL A 111 -5.46 2.02 -18.08
CA VAL A 111 -4.71 2.49 -19.25
C VAL A 111 -4.93 3.98 -19.43
N ASN A 112 -3.87 4.75 -19.18
CA ASN A 112 -3.80 6.17 -19.44
C ASN A 112 -2.59 6.44 -20.34
N LYS A 113 -2.85 6.81 -21.59
CA LYS A 113 -1.81 7.10 -22.60
C LYS A 113 -0.89 8.27 -22.21
N ASN A 114 -1.34 9.13 -21.28
CA ASN A 114 -0.57 10.24 -20.75
C ASN A 114 0.15 9.91 -19.43
N SER A 115 0.12 8.64 -18.97
CA SER A 115 0.80 8.18 -17.75
C SER A 115 2.33 8.24 -17.81
N ASN A 116 2.91 8.78 -18.89
CA ASN A 116 4.35 8.97 -19.06
C ASN A 116 4.90 10.01 -18.09
N HIS A 117 4.08 10.99 -17.71
CA HIS A 117 4.43 12.03 -16.76
C HIS A 117 3.87 11.70 -15.39
N PHE A 118 4.70 11.84 -14.35
CA PHE A 118 4.27 11.70 -12.98
C PHE A 118 3.49 12.95 -12.56
N ASP A 119 2.19 12.81 -12.33
CA ASP A 119 1.36 13.89 -11.79
C ASP A 119 1.55 13.99 -10.26
N LEU A 120 2.46 14.86 -9.86
CA LEU A 120 2.76 15.12 -8.46
C LEU A 120 1.56 15.70 -7.70
N ALA A 121 0.73 16.52 -8.37
CA ALA A 121 -0.42 17.15 -7.73
C ALA A 121 -1.50 16.11 -7.42
N GLN A 122 -1.82 15.25 -8.38
CA GLN A 122 -2.75 14.15 -8.20
C GLN A 122 -2.24 13.14 -7.16
N TYR A 123 -0.97 12.75 -7.23
CA TYR A 123 -0.36 11.86 -6.24
C TYR A 123 -0.46 12.43 -4.81
N THR A 124 -0.19 13.74 -4.65
CA THR A 124 -0.28 14.41 -3.35
C THR A 124 -1.72 14.44 -2.84
N LYS A 125 -2.69 14.72 -3.72
CA LYS A 125 -4.12 14.69 -3.40
C LYS A 125 -4.56 13.31 -2.92
N ASP A 126 -4.21 12.25 -3.64
CA ASP A 126 -4.55 10.87 -3.29
C ASP A 126 -3.86 10.40 -1.99
N SER A 127 -2.61 10.82 -1.78
CA SER A 127 -1.89 10.57 -0.52
C SER A 127 -2.56 11.27 0.66
N MET A 128 -3.02 12.51 0.48
CA MET A 128 -3.77 13.23 1.51
C MET A 128 -5.11 12.57 1.81
N ILE A 129 -5.86 12.12 0.81
CA ILE A 129 -7.11 11.35 0.99
C ILE A 129 -6.82 10.10 1.83
N THR A 130 -5.83 9.29 1.41
CA THR A 130 -5.43 8.07 2.11
C THR A 130 -5.04 8.35 3.57
N THR A 131 -4.28 9.42 3.80
CA THR A 131 -3.85 9.86 5.13
C THR A 131 -5.05 10.29 5.99
N GLN A 132 -6.02 11.00 5.43
CA GLN A 132 -7.23 11.39 6.15
C GLN A 132 -8.09 10.18 6.53
N ILE A 133 -8.21 9.18 5.65
CA ILE A 133 -8.90 7.91 5.97
C ILE A 133 -8.20 7.24 7.15
N LYS A 134 -6.87 7.08 7.07
CA LYS A 134 -6.04 6.48 8.12
C LYS A 134 -6.21 7.21 9.45
N ALA A 135 -6.09 8.54 9.45
CA ALA A 135 -6.18 9.36 10.65
C ALA A 135 -7.56 9.27 11.32
N LYS A 136 -8.65 9.33 10.55
CA LYS A 136 -10.03 9.23 11.08
C LYS A 136 -10.33 7.86 11.71
N ASN A 137 -9.60 6.82 11.32
CA ASN A 137 -9.80 5.46 11.83
C ASN A 137 -8.75 5.05 12.90
N LEU A 138 -7.68 5.83 13.09
CA LEU A 138 -6.56 5.45 13.95
C LEU A 138 -6.96 5.22 15.42
N VAL A 139 -7.92 6.00 15.93
CA VAL A 139 -8.39 5.92 17.33
C VAL A 139 -9.68 5.10 17.50
N ARG A 140 -10.21 4.56 16.41
CA ARG A 140 -11.46 3.80 16.40
C ARG A 140 -11.21 2.35 16.78
N LYS A 141 -12.03 1.80 17.66
CA LYS A 141 -11.97 0.38 18.09
C LYS A 141 -12.97 -0.52 17.37
N ASP A 142 -14.00 0.09 16.79
CA ASP A 142 -15.04 -0.60 16.04
C ASP A 142 -14.57 -1.04 14.65
N ILE A 143 -13.52 -0.41 14.10
CA ILE A 143 -12.88 -0.80 12.84
C ILE A 143 -11.48 -1.31 13.11
N LYS A 144 -11.20 -2.56 12.73
CA LYS A 144 -9.86 -3.14 12.84
C LYS A 144 -9.03 -2.73 11.62
N PHE A 145 -8.60 -1.47 11.63
CA PHE A 145 -7.91 -0.85 10.51
C PHE A 145 -6.69 -1.64 10.01
N ALA A 146 -5.97 -2.31 10.91
CA ALA A 146 -4.80 -3.13 10.58
C ALA A 146 -5.11 -4.27 9.60
N ASN A 147 -6.34 -4.77 9.55
CA ASN A 147 -6.74 -5.85 8.64
C ASN A 147 -6.98 -5.36 7.20
N TYR A 148 -6.95 -4.04 6.96
CA TYR A 148 -7.14 -3.46 5.64
C TYR A 148 -5.87 -2.82 5.09
N THR A 149 -5.68 -2.99 3.80
CA THR A 149 -4.87 -2.10 2.98
C THR A 149 -5.79 -1.09 2.31
N ILE A 150 -5.52 0.19 2.54
CA ILE A 150 -6.25 1.30 1.91
C ILE A 150 -5.31 2.09 1.05
N LEU A 151 -5.70 2.27 -0.21
CA LEU A 151 -4.97 3.02 -1.21
C LEU A 151 -5.94 3.87 -2.03
N THR A 152 -5.50 5.06 -2.42
CA THR A 152 -6.26 5.97 -3.28
C THR A 152 -5.48 6.19 -4.56
N ILE A 153 -6.13 6.06 -5.71
CA ILE A 153 -5.56 6.31 -7.04
C ILE A 153 -6.62 7.00 -7.90
N ASP A 154 -6.27 8.16 -8.45
CA ASP A 154 -7.15 9.00 -9.26
C ASP A 154 -8.49 9.21 -8.57
N ASN A 155 -8.47 9.63 -7.30
CA ASN A 155 -9.65 9.90 -6.48
C ASN A 155 -10.56 8.68 -6.18
N ILE A 156 -10.15 7.47 -6.58
CA ILE A 156 -10.82 6.22 -6.22
C ILE A 156 -10.11 5.58 -5.03
N VAL A 157 -10.87 5.32 -3.97
CA VAL A 157 -10.40 4.61 -2.78
C VAL A 157 -10.66 3.12 -2.95
N TYR A 158 -9.62 2.31 -2.80
CA TYR A 158 -9.72 0.85 -2.75
C TYR A 158 -9.55 0.38 -1.30
N LEU A 159 -10.55 -0.36 -0.82
CA LEU A 159 -10.51 -1.07 0.46
C LEU A 159 -10.19 -2.54 0.18
N PHE A 160 -9.01 -3.00 0.59
CA PHE A 160 -8.55 -4.36 0.36
C PHE A 160 -8.15 -5.03 1.67
N GLY A 161 -8.28 -6.36 1.77
CA GLY A 161 -7.95 -7.11 2.98
C GLY A 161 -9.14 -7.85 3.57
N VAL A 162 -9.25 -7.85 4.90
CA VAL A 162 -10.26 -8.64 5.63
C VAL A 162 -11.05 -7.76 6.60
N ALA A 163 -12.37 -7.85 6.53
CA ALA A 163 -13.30 -7.22 7.45
C ALA A 163 -13.79 -8.24 8.49
N ARG A 164 -13.92 -7.84 9.76
CA ARG A 164 -14.48 -8.75 10.79
C ARG A 164 -15.99 -8.94 10.66
N SER A 165 -16.70 -7.95 10.11
CA SER A 165 -18.13 -7.99 9.84
C SER A 165 -18.49 -7.08 8.68
N GLU A 166 -19.69 -7.28 8.11
CA GLU A 166 -20.24 -6.40 7.07
C GLU A 166 -20.40 -4.97 7.60
N GLU A 167 -20.90 -4.83 8.84
CA GLU A 167 -21.07 -3.53 9.49
C GLU A 167 -19.75 -2.75 9.61
N GLU A 168 -18.64 -3.45 9.91
CA GLU A 168 -17.32 -2.84 9.95
C GLU A 168 -16.89 -2.30 8.58
N LEU A 169 -17.12 -3.09 7.53
CA LEU A 169 -16.78 -2.73 6.16
C LEU A 169 -17.62 -1.53 5.68
N GLU A 170 -18.93 -1.55 5.94
CA GLU A 170 -19.84 -0.46 5.61
C GLU A 170 -19.45 0.85 6.31
N LYS A 171 -19.09 0.79 7.60
CA LYS A 171 -18.61 1.96 8.34
C LYS A 171 -17.33 2.51 7.73
N LEU A 172 -16.36 1.66 7.41
CA LEU A 172 -15.11 2.08 6.79
C LEU A 172 -15.37 2.73 5.41
N ALA A 173 -16.22 2.12 4.59
CA ALA A 173 -16.61 2.66 3.28
C ALA A 173 -17.33 4.00 3.40
N SER A 174 -18.23 4.16 4.39
CA SER A 174 -18.94 5.41 4.68
C SER A 174 -17.99 6.52 5.14
N ILE A 175 -16.96 6.20 5.94
CA ILE A 175 -15.94 7.16 6.35
C ILE A 175 -15.11 7.59 5.14
N ALA A 176 -14.69 6.64 4.31
CA ALA A 176 -13.91 6.92 3.11
C ALA A 176 -14.68 7.82 2.13
N SER A 177 -15.95 7.52 1.85
CA SER A 177 -16.76 8.28 0.88
C SER A 177 -17.04 9.72 1.30
N LYS A 178 -16.98 10.04 2.60
CA LYS A 178 -17.19 11.40 3.12
C LYS A 178 -15.94 12.29 3.06
N ILE A 179 -14.79 11.75 2.66
CA ILE A 179 -13.57 12.54 2.55
C ILE A 179 -13.59 13.37 1.28
N LYS A 180 -13.25 14.66 1.43
CA LYS A 180 -13.25 15.61 0.32
C LYS A 180 -12.33 15.12 -0.80
N GLY A 181 -12.87 15.08 -2.02
CA GLY A 181 -12.15 14.65 -3.21
C GLY A 181 -12.16 13.15 -3.46
N VAL A 182 -12.88 12.36 -2.66
CA VAL A 182 -13.19 10.97 -3.03
C VAL A 182 -14.31 10.96 -4.06
N GLU A 183 -14.08 10.30 -5.19
CA GLU A 183 -15.07 10.15 -6.26
C GLU A 183 -15.79 8.80 -6.16
N LYS A 184 -15.07 7.75 -5.80
CA LYS A 184 -15.59 6.39 -5.70
C LYS A 184 -14.88 5.62 -4.60
N VAL A 185 -15.61 4.76 -3.91
CA VAL A 185 -15.06 3.74 -3.01
C VAL A 185 -15.35 2.38 -3.64
N VAL A 186 -14.30 1.58 -3.82
CA VAL A 186 -14.38 0.20 -4.31
C VAL A 186 -13.88 -0.72 -3.21
N SER A 187 -14.68 -1.71 -2.84
CA SER A 187 -14.29 -2.69 -1.82
C SER A 187 -13.98 -4.03 -2.45
N TYR A 188 -12.81 -4.53 -2.11
CA TYR A 188 -12.36 -5.90 -2.34
C TYR A 188 -12.06 -6.63 -1.03
N ALA A 189 -12.47 -6.06 0.11
CA ALA A 189 -12.31 -6.71 1.41
C ALA A 189 -13.22 -7.94 1.50
N LYS A 190 -12.71 -9.04 2.06
CA LYS A 190 -13.53 -10.22 2.36
C LYS A 190 -13.98 -10.18 3.81
N ILE A 191 -15.20 -10.67 4.07
CA ILE A 191 -15.67 -10.86 5.43
C ILE A 191 -15.01 -12.11 6.01
N MET A 192 -14.47 -12.02 7.22
CA MET A 192 -13.69 -13.06 7.88
C MET A 192 -14.40 -14.42 7.98
N ASN A 193 -15.73 -14.42 8.10
CA ASN A 193 -16.54 -15.63 8.17
C ASN A 193 -16.79 -16.33 6.82
N ASN A 194 -16.37 -15.71 5.71
CA ASN A 194 -16.52 -16.23 4.33
C ASN A 194 -15.17 -16.63 3.71
N LEU A 195 -14.19 -16.99 4.54
CA LEU A 195 -12.81 -17.32 4.13
C LEU A 195 -12.52 -18.82 4.17
#